data_AF-A0A7X7DPQ0-F1
#
_entry.id   AF-A0A7X7DPQ0-F1
#
_cell.length_a   1.000
_cell.length_b   1.000
_cell.length_c   1.000
_cell.angle_alpha   90.00
_cell.angle_beta   90.00
_cell.angle_gamma   90.00
#
_symmetry.space_group_name_H-M   'P 1'
#
loop_
_entity.id
_entity.type
_entity.pdbx_description
1 polymer ?
#
loop_
_entity_poly.entity_id
_entity_poly.type
_entity_poly.pdbx_seq_one_letter_code
_entity_poly.pdbx_strand_id
1 'polypeptide(L)'
;MIKFLAGTLASFLICTFFLCTTSPLTAGSGTGTETTNGVIASVRYLDGRVAANIPARIHPANFVMDTNTALYKPYRELMTDSNGIIIIDSLACGFYSVFFRNNNGEGALLKCEANSDSLRDYGIVFLDQLSEITGVIDTSVIDDSTDVYVQIYGLDVVKKVDKNTNNFKIDNIPAGSYTIRAVTSQPQQLHEIISNVKVVPYKTNIIDTIVIKNRTQWLNSGKIFLNTTDSGANVAVSIRRFPVLVRLNSSNFDFSSARSDGSDICFVKPDNTPMPFQIERWDRNCKVAEIWVNVDTVYGNNATQYFTMLWGNPDIQRINTNSAGVFDTTLGIQASWHMGSKDGIFLDDATENRFDAKYIGMTRKTIVDGQIGPACWFDGTSNYAIVCNSASGKLNFTQNAQYTISAWVYAEKLDNAIHTVISKSHHQYGLQISSSNTWRFYEYHQKSGWQCSNAPAAEKQWQFIVCIRDRSKQKIYVDGVLMSESIDVKHSTDAKITTDNISIGKRTGSTAQWFNGIIDEMRIYSKPNSPDWIRLCYMNQRSDDKLVMFENRADKR
;
A
#
# COMPACT_ATOMS: atom_id res chain seq x y z
N MET A 1 -26.11 -72.58 -12.42
CA MET A 1 -24.73 -72.80 -12.87
C MET A 1 -24.58 -72.09 -14.22
N ILE A 2 -23.68 -71.09 -14.32
CA ILE A 2 -23.08 -70.53 -15.55
C ILE A 2 -24.06 -69.71 -16.45
N LYS A 3 -24.17 -68.38 -16.30
CA LYS A 3 -23.30 -67.23 -16.66
C LYS A 3 -23.73 -66.54 -17.98
N PHE A 4 -24.41 -65.41 -17.79
CA PHE A 4 -24.51 -64.18 -18.60
C PHE A 4 -23.17 -63.77 -19.29
N LEU A 5 -23.08 -62.97 -20.37
CA LEU A 5 -23.96 -61.93 -20.92
C LEU A 5 -23.58 -61.72 -22.41
N ALA A 6 -24.55 -61.63 -23.31
CA ALA A 6 -24.42 -61.11 -24.67
C ALA A 6 -25.39 -59.92 -24.82
N GLY A 7 -24.99 -58.88 -25.54
CA GLY A 7 -25.86 -57.72 -25.79
C GLY A 7 -25.21 -56.60 -26.59
N THR A 8 -25.15 -56.79 -27.91
CA THR A 8 -25.24 -55.77 -28.97
C THR A 8 -26.46 -54.84 -28.74
N LEU A 9 -26.60 -53.58 -29.22
CA LEU A 9 -26.25 -52.94 -30.49
C LEU A 9 -26.54 -51.41 -30.40
N ALA A 10 -25.91 -50.64 -31.29
CA ALA A 10 -26.43 -49.47 -32.02
C ALA A 10 -26.61 -48.09 -31.36
N SER A 11 -25.94 -47.13 -32.00
CA SER A 11 -26.08 -45.68 -31.98
C SER A 11 -27.50 -45.17 -32.20
N PHE A 12 -27.90 -44.14 -31.45
CA PHE A 12 -28.72 -43.04 -31.98
C PHE A 12 -28.42 -41.75 -31.20
N LEU A 13 -28.15 -40.70 -31.98
CA LEU A 13 -27.85 -39.33 -31.61
C LEU A 13 -29.13 -38.60 -31.20
N ILE A 14 -29.29 -38.17 -29.94
CA ILE A 14 -30.27 -37.14 -29.56
C ILE A 14 -29.66 -36.23 -28.49
N CYS A 15 -29.54 -34.96 -28.84
CA CYS A 15 -29.24 -33.83 -27.98
C CYS A 15 -30.29 -33.69 -26.85
N THR A 16 -29.84 -33.63 -25.60
CA THR A 16 -30.63 -33.08 -24.50
C THR A 16 -29.81 -32.04 -23.75
N PHE A 17 -30.16 -30.78 -23.99
CA PHE A 17 -29.72 -29.62 -23.24
C PHE A 17 -30.16 -29.75 -21.77
N PHE A 18 -29.21 -29.59 -20.84
CA PHE A 18 -29.54 -29.27 -19.46
C PHE A 18 -30.04 -27.82 -19.39
N LEU A 19 -31.31 -27.66 -19.02
CA LEU A 19 -31.93 -26.40 -18.63
C LEU A 19 -31.25 -25.86 -17.37
N CYS A 20 -30.26 -24.97 -17.52
CA CYS A 20 -29.91 -23.99 -16.51
C CYS A 20 -30.76 -22.75 -16.77
N THR A 21 -31.78 -22.50 -15.94
CA THR A 21 -32.50 -21.23 -15.94
C THR A 21 -31.57 -20.15 -15.39
N THR A 22 -30.90 -19.44 -16.28
CA THR A 22 -30.41 -18.09 -16.01
C THR A 22 -31.59 -17.16 -16.25
N SER A 23 -32.12 -16.56 -15.19
CA SER A 23 -33.03 -15.43 -15.34
C SER A 23 -32.16 -14.18 -15.52
N PRO A 24 -32.16 -13.52 -16.70
CA PRO A 24 -31.62 -12.18 -16.80
C PRO A 24 -32.57 -11.23 -16.06
N LEU A 25 -32.06 -10.51 -15.07
CA LEU A 25 -32.77 -9.36 -14.52
C LEU A 25 -32.91 -8.31 -15.64
N THR A 26 -34.15 -8.02 -15.99
CA THR A 26 -34.56 -7.00 -16.93
C THR A 26 -34.11 -5.63 -16.44
N ALA A 27 -33.21 -5.00 -17.18
CA ALA A 27 -32.87 -3.59 -17.02
C ALA A 27 -34.09 -2.75 -17.46
N GLY A 28 -34.74 -2.09 -16.50
CA GLY A 28 -35.65 -1.00 -16.78
C GLY A 28 -34.86 0.17 -17.34
N SER A 29 -35.33 0.73 -18.45
CA SER A 29 -34.76 1.90 -19.11
C SER A 29 -34.83 3.12 -18.19
N GLY A 30 -33.74 3.42 -17.50
CA GLY A 30 -33.48 4.66 -16.80
C GLY A 30 -32.11 5.18 -17.21
N THR A 31 -32.07 6.36 -17.83
CA THR A 31 -30.83 7.07 -18.14
C THR A 31 -30.22 7.62 -16.84
N GLY A 32 -29.37 6.80 -16.22
CA GLY A 32 -28.46 7.18 -15.14
C GLY A 32 -27.28 6.24 -15.18
N THR A 33 -26.06 6.76 -15.34
CA THR A 33 -24.83 5.98 -15.23
C THR A 33 -24.61 5.63 -13.76
N GLU A 34 -25.29 4.59 -13.27
CA GLU A 34 -25.00 4.02 -11.96
C GLU A 34 -23.75 3.15 -12.09
N THR A 35 -22.62 3.66 -11.60
CA THR A 35 -21.38 2.93 -11.46
C THR A 35 -21.57 1.84 -10.40
N THR A 36 -21.62 0.55 -10.77
CA THR A 36 -21.78 -0.56 -9.81
C THR A 36 -20.49 -0.80 -9.04
N ASN A 37 -20.20 0.03 -8.04
CA ASN A 37 -19.12 -0.19 -7.09
C ASN A 37 -19.62 -1.09 -5.96
N GLY A 38 -19.03 -2.27 -5.76
CA GLY A 38 -19.49 -3.10 -4.66
C GLY A 38 -18.64 -4.32 -4.32
N VAL A 39 -19.09 -4.99 -3.27
CA VAL A 39 -18.44 -6.15 -2.65
C VAL A 39 -19.45 -7.28 -2.56
N ILE A 40 -19.07 -8.49 -2.94
CA ILE A 40 -19.85 -9.71 -2.73
C ILE A 40 -19.05 -10.70 -1.89
N ALA A 41 -19.74 -11.40 -0.99
CA ALA A 41 -19.18 -12.48 -0.19
C ALA A 41 -20.25 -13.51 0.18
N SER A 42 -19.83 -14.75 0.42
CA SER A 42 -20.68 -15.84 0.91
C SER A 42 -20.34 -16.12 2.38
N VAL A 43 -21.30 -15.92 3.29
CA VAL A 43 -21.13 -16.18 4.72
C VAL A 43 -21.57 -17.61 5.07
N ARG A 44 -20.73 -18.32 5.83
CA ARG A 44 -20.94 -19.71 6.22
C ARG A 44 -20.62 -19.92 7.70
N TYR A 45 -21.23 -20.91 8.32
CA TYR A 45 -20.74 -21.46 9.59
C TYR A 45 -19.49 -22.30 9.36
N LEU A 46 -18.67 -22.54 10.40
CA LEU A 46 -17.45 -23.35 10.30
C LEU A 46 -17.69 -24.78 9.79
N ASP A 47 -18.87 -25.35 10.04
CA ASP A 47 -19.28 -26.66 9.53
C ASP A 47 -19.75 -26.65 8.06
N GLY A 48 -19.66 -25.50 7.39
CA GLY A 48 -20.03 -25.31 5.99
C GLY A 48 -21.51 -25.00 5.75
N ARG A 49 -22.36 -24.98 6.79
CA ARG A 49 -23.77 -24.59 6.64
C ARG A 49 -23.90 -23.13 6.21
N VAL A 50 -24.99 -22.85 5.49
CA VAL A 50 -25.36 -21.49 5.06
C VAL A 50 -25.69 -20.62 6.26
N ALA A 51 -25.07 -19.45 6.35
CA ALA A 51 -25.38 -18.44 7.34
C ALA A 51 -26.34 -17.40 6.74
N ALA A 52 -27.63 -17.73 6.70
CA ALA A 52 -28.69 -16.88 6.16
C ALA A 52 -29.19 -15.85 7.18
N ASN A 53 -29.66 -14.69 6.69
CA ASN A 53 -30.21 -13.59 7.50
C ASN A 53 -29.25 -13.10 8.61
N ILE A 54 -27.95 -13.10 8.33
CA ILE A 54 -26.93 -12.62 9.26
C ILE A 54 -26.76 -11.11 9.07
N PRO A 55 -27.01 -10.30 10.12
CA PRO A 55 -26.73 -8.87 10.08
C PRO A 55 -25.25 -8.59 9.80
N ALA A 56 -25.03 -7.59 8.96
CA ALA A 56 -23.73 -7.07 8.60
C ALA A 56 -23.70 -5.55 8.78
N ARG A 57 -22.74 -5.04 9.55
CA ARG A 57 -22.46 -3.60 9.66
C ARG A 57 -21.25 -3.25 8.79
N ILE A 58 -21.43 -2.27 7.92
CA ILE A 58 -20.43 -1.83 6.95
C ILE A 58 -19.91 -0.45 7.37
N HIS A 59 -18.61 -0.36 7.64
CA HIS A 59 -17.93 0.89 7.98
C HIS A 59 -16.75 1.12 7.02
N PRO A 60 -16.44 2.38 6.66
CA PRO A 60 -15.12 2.72 6.12
C PRO A 60 -14.01 2.19 7.05
N ALA A 61 -12.91 1.68 6.49
CA ALA A 61 -11.83 1.09 7.30
C ALA A 61 -11.14 2.10 8.25
N ASN A 62 -11.24 3.40 7.97
CA ASN A 62 -10.74 4.49 8.81
C ASN A 62 -11.78 5.02 9.81
N PHE A 63 -12.98 4.47 9.84
CA PHE A 63 -14.03 4.85 10.79
C PHE A 63 -13.59 4.54 12.23
N VAL A 64 -13.88 5.46 13.15
CA VAL A 64 -13.82 5.23 14.60
C VAL A 64 -15.09 5.79 15.23
N MET A 65 -15.67 5.07 16.18
CA MET A 65 -16.88 5.51 16.88
C MET A 65 -16.55 6.67 17.82
N ASP A 66 -17.17 7.83 17.62
CA ASP A 66 -17.00 9.00 18.49
C ASP A 66 -17.44 8.69 19.93
N THR A 67 -16.77 9.30 20.91
CA THR A 67 -17.10 9.23 22.33
C THR A 67 -18.34 10.06 22.67
N ASN A 68 -18.75 11.00 21.81
CA ASN A 68 -19.73 12.04 22.13
C ASN A 68 -21.13 11.95 21.50
N THR A 69 -21.51 10.88 20.78
CA THR A 69 -22.84 10.85 20.13
C THR A 69 -23.58 9.52 20.20
N ALA A 70 -24.76 9.55 20.82
CA ALA A 70 -25.74 8.46 20.88
C ALA A 70 -26.69 8.40 19.65
N LEU A 71 -26.55 9.28 18.65
CA LEU A 71 -27.55 9.45 17.57
C LEU A 71 -26.99 9.44 16.14
N TYR A 72 -25.68 9.24 15.94
CA TYR A 72 -25.10 9.13 14.61
C TYR A 72 -24.83 7.67 14.27
N LYS A 73 -25.48 7.15 13.22
CA LYS A 73 -25.23 5.80 12.65
C LYS A 73 -24.48 5.91 11.32
N PRO A 74 -23.15 6.13 11.32
CA PRO A 74 -22.35 6.27 10.11
C PRO A 74 -22.03 4.93 9.43
N TYR A 75 -23.00 4.00 9.44
CA TYR A 75 -22.81 2.66 8.92
C TYR A 75 -24.01 2.22 8.11
N ARG A 76 -23.75 1.44 7.06
CA ARG A 76 -24.80 0.74 6.32
C ARG A 76 -25.03 -0.59 7.03
N GLU A 77 -26.29 -0.97 7.20
CA GLU A 77 -26.66 -2.27 7.75
C GLU A 77 -27.37 -3.07 6.65
N LEU A 78 -26.92 -4.29 6.43
CA LEU A 78 -27.47 -5.24 5.47
C LEU A 78 -27.59 -6.61 6.13
N MET A 79 -28.23 -7.55 5.45
CA MET A 79 -28.28 -8.95 5.88
C MET A 79 -27.85 -9.86 4.74
N THR A 80 -27.30 -11.02 5.09
CA THR A 80 -27.11 -12.09 4.11
C THR A 80 -28.46 -12.64 3.66
N ASP A 81 -28.57 -13.03 2.39
CA ASP A 81 -29.78 -13.64 1.83
C ASP A 81 -30.00 -15.09 2.31
N SER A 82 -31.02 -15.77 1.77
CA SER A 82 -31.32 -17.17 2.10
C SER A 82 -30.21 -18.16 1.74
N ASN A 83 -29.30 -17.78 0.83
CA ASN A 83 -28.11 -18.54 0.44
C ASN A 83 -26.85 -18.09 1.19
N GLY A 84 -26.98 -17.19 2.17
CA GLY A 84 -25.88 -16.63 2.94
C GLY A 84 -25.00 -15.67 2.14
N ILE A 85 -25.46 -15.17 1.00
CA ILE A 85 -24.73 -14.22 0.16
C ILE A 85 -25.06 -12.80 0.62
N ILE A 86 -24.05 -11.93 0.67
CA ILE A 86 -24.23 -10.49 0.83
C ILE A 86 -23.68 -9.78 -0.39
N ILE A 87 -24.46 -8.82 -0.91
CA ILE A 87 -24.04 -7.90 -1.97
C ILE A 87 -24.11 -6.50 -1.38
N ILE A 88 -22.98 -5.80 -1.37
CA ILE A 88 -22.84 -4.44 -0.89
C ILE A 88 -22.52 -3.56 -2.10
N ASP A 89 -23.55 -3.03 -2.73
CA ASP A 89 -23.44 -2.14 -3.90
C ASP A 89 -23.24 -0.67 -3.49
N SER A 90 -23.14 0.22 -4.47
CA SER A 90 -23.14 1.67 -4.29
C SER A 90 -22.14 2.19 -3.24
N LEU A 91 -21.03 1.49 -3.03
CA LEU A 91 -19.97 1.94 -2.13
C LEU A 91 -19.17 3.04 -2.81
N ALA A 92 -18.86 4.11 -2.07
CA ALA A 92 -17.79 5.00 -2.48
C ALA A 92 -16.51 4.16 -2.65
N CYS A 93 -15.66 4.50 -3.61
CA CYS A 93 -14.37 3.82 -3.71
C CYS A 93 -13.65 3.94 -2.37
N GLY A 94 -12.97 2.91 -1.90
CA GLY A 94 -12.28 2.94 -0.60
C GLY A 94 -12.20 1.58 0.09
N PHE A 95 -11.58 1.57 1.26
CA PHE A 95 -11.46 0.38 2.10
C PHE A 95 -12.57 0.36 3.14
N TYR A 96 -13.09 -0.84 3.42
CA TYR A 96 -14.21 -1.08 4.32
C TYR A 96 -13.94 -2.27 5.24
N SER A 97 -14.57 -2.22 6.40
CA SER A 97 -14.72 -3.32 7.35
C SER A 97 -16.20 -3.70 7.38
N VAL A 98 -16.49 -4.98 7.14
CA VAL A 98 -17.83 -5.55 7.19
C VAL A 98 -17.86 -6.54 8.35
N PHE A 99 -18.60 -6.18 9.39
CA PHE A 99 -18.74 -6.98 10.60
C PHE A 99 -20.05 -7.77 10.56
N PHE A 100 -19.94 -9.09 10.48
CA PHE A 100 -21.05 -10.02 10.56
C PHE A 100 -21.21 -10.50 11.99
N ARG A 101 -22.45 -10.55 12.49
CA ARG A 101 -22.73 -11.06 13.83
C ARG A 101 -24.09 -11.71 13.91
N ASN A 102 -24.17 -12.85 14.58
CA ASN A 102 -25.43 -13.48 14.94
C ASN A 102 -25.77 -13.30 16.44
N ASN A 103 -26.95 -13.77 16.82
CA ASN A 103 -27.43 -13.69 18.19
C ASN A 103 -26.86 -14.77 19.13
N ASN A 104 -26.05 -15.70 18.62
CA ASN A 104 -25.48 -16.83 19.35
C ASN A 104 -24.01 -16.60 19.75
N GLY A 105 -23.48 -15.39 19.59
CA GLY A 105 -22.10 -15.07 19.92
C GLY A 105 -21.09 -15.47 18.86
N GLU A 106 -21.52 -15.68 17.62
CA GLU A 106 -20.63 -15.92 16.47
C GLU A 106 -20.58 -14.69 15.56
N GLY A 107 -19.43 -14.45 14.94
CA GLY A 107 -19.24 -13.35 14.02
C GLY A 107 -18.03 -13.52 13.10
N ALA A 108 -17.88 -12.60 12.17
CA ALA A 108 -16.75 -12.54 11.26
C ALA A 108 -16.44 -11.10 10.85
N LEU A 109 -15.18 -10.84 10.54
CA LEU A 109 -14.74 -9.57 9.95
C LEU A 109 -14.25 -9.80 8.53
N LEU A 110 -14.88 -9.14 7.56
CA LEU A 110 -14.36 -9.01 6.20
C LEU A 110 -13.74 -7.61 6.03
N LYS A 111 -12.45 -7.56 5.69
CA LYS A 111 -11.81 -6.34 5.19
C LYS A 111 -11.83 -6.35 3.68
N CYS A 112 -12.37 -5.32 3.06
CA CYS A 112 -12.55 -5.23 1.62
C CYS A 112 -12.24 -3.84 1.08
N GLU A 113 -12.10 -3.76 -0.23
CA GLU A 113 -11.92 -2.56 -1.03
C GLU A 113 -13.02 -2.53 -2.10
N ALA A 114 -13.69 -1.39 -2.20
CA ALA A 114 -14.57 -1.03 -3.30
C ALA A 114 -13.80 -0.15 -4.28
N ASN A 115 -13.85 -0.50 -5.57
CA ASN A 115 -13.23 0.26 -6.65
C ASN A 115 -14.30 0.71 -7.64
N SER A 116 -13.99 1.75 -8.42
CA SER A 116 -14.90 2.31 -9.42
C SER A 116 -15.28 1.26 -10.46
N ASP A 117 -16.57 1.20 -10.79
CA ASP A 117 -17.14 0.33 -11.82
C ASP A 117 -16.80 -1.15 -11.64
N SER A 118 -16.75 -1.62 -10.38
CA SER A 118 -16.41 -3.01 -10.09
C SER A 118 -17.23 -3.60 -8.93
N LEU A 119 -17.73 -4.81 -9.15
CA LEU A 119 -18.20 -5.71 -8.10
C LEU A 119 -17.11 -6.75 -7.84
N ARG A 120 -16.54 -6.78 -6.63
CA ARG A 120 -15.45 -7.70 -6.28
C ARG A 120 -15.92 -8.79 -5.34
N ASP A 121 -15.65 -10.04 -5.72
CA ASP A 121 -15.93 -11.23 -4.91
C ASP A 121 -14.77 -11.55 -3.96
N TYR A 122 -15.10 -11.67 -2.68
CA TYR A 122 -14.17 -12.02 -1.60
C TYR A 122 -14.30 -13.48 -1.14
N GLY A 123 -15.13 -14.28 -1.82
CA GLY A 123 -15.30 -15.69 -1.55
C GLY A 123 -16.06 -15.96 -0.25
N ILE A 124 -15.61 -16.98 0.49
CA ILE A 124 -16.30 -17.45 1.69
C ILE A 124 -15.74 -16.78 2.94
N VAL A 125 -16.62 -16.22 3.76
CA VAL A 125 -16.33 -15.70 5.10
C VAL A 125 -16.98 -16.62 6.14
N PHE A 126 -16.20 -17.12 7.08
CA PHE A 126 -16.70 -18.03 8.11
C PHE A 126 -17.04 -17.29 9.40
N LEU A 127 -18.26 -17.51 9.91
CA LEU A 127 -18.64 -17.14 11.27
C LEU A 127 -17.95 -18.08 12.25
N ASP A 128 -17.30 -17.51 13.25
CA ASP A 128 -16.67 -18.22 14.36
C ASP A 128 -17.05 -17.53 15.68
N GLN A 129 -16.78 -18.20 16.80
CA GLN A 129 -17.07 -17.66 18.12
C GLN A 129 -16.31 -16.35 18.36
N LEU A 130 -17.06 -15.36 18.85
CA LEU A 130 -16.51 -14.07 19.22
C LEU A 130 -15.57 -14.21 20.41
N SER A 131 -14.61 -13.30 20.48
CA SER A 131 -13.56 -13.25 21.50
C SER A 131 -13.50 -11.89 22.16
N GLU A 132 -12.54 -11.74 23.06
CA GLU A 132 -12.30 -10.50 23.79
C GLU A 132 -10.87 -10.02 23.63
N ILE A 133 -10.71 -8.70 23.68
CA ILE A 133 -9.42 -8.01 23.75
C ILE A 133 -9.35 -7.33 25.12
N THR A 134 -8.25 -7.54 25.82
CA THR A 134 -7.98 -6.90 27.12
C THR A 134 -6.60 -6.28 27.13
N GLY A 135 -6.42 -5.23 27.92
CA GLY A 135 -5.14 -4.58 28.08
C GLY A 135 -5.16 -3.52 29.16
N VAL A 136 -3.97 -2.98 29.42
CA VAL A 136 -3.73 -1.91 30.39
C VAL A 136 -3.38 -0.63 29.62
N ILE A 137 -3.86 0.51 30.09
CA ILE A 137 -3.35 1.81 29.65
C ILE A 137 -2.54 2.43 30.79
N ASP A 138 -1.29 2.80 30.52
CA ASP A 138 -0.52 3.64 31.42
C ASP A 138 -1.11 5.06 31.43
N THR A 139 -1.75 5.39 32.54
CA THR A 139 -2.38 6.68 32.80
C THR A 139 -1.51 7.59 33.66
N SER A 140 -0.25 7.23 33.93
CA SER A 140 0.65 7.98 34.85
C SER A 140 0.88 9.44 34.46
N VAL A 141 0.76 9.78 33.17
CA VAL A 141 0.90 11.14 32.63
C VAL A 141 -0.43 11.80 32.28
N ILE A 142 -1.55 11.17 32.64
CA ILE A 142 -2.91 11.62 32.36
C ILE A 142 -3.50 12.17 33.66
N ASP A 143 -4.13 13.34 33.58
CA ASP A 143 -4.84 13.94 34.71
C ASP A 143 -6.03 13.07 35.13
N ASP A 144 -6.24 12.87 36.44
CA ASP A 144 -7.32 12.04 37.00
C ASP A 144 -8.73 12.42 36.49
N SER A 145 -8.95 13.68 36.13
CA SER A 145 -10.22 14.16 35.55
C SER A 145 -10.44 13.72 34.10
N THR A 146 -9.38 13.28 33.41
CA THR A 146 -9.41 12.90 32.01
C THR A 146 -9.90 11.46 31.86
N ASP A 147 -10.89 11.25 30.98
CA ASP A 147 -11.36 9.92 30.63
C ASP A 147 -10.51 9.35 29.48
N VAL A 148 -10.27 8.05 29.51
CA VAL A 148 -9.56 7.34 28.45
C VAL A 148 -10.47 6.32 27.80
N TYR A 149 -10.42 6.25 26.47
CA TYR A 149 -11.25 5.37 25.66
C TYR A 149 -10.39 4.57 24.69
N VAL A 150 -10.78 3.32 24.49
CA VAL A 150 -10.23 2.43 23.47
C VAL A 150 -11.27 2.22 22.38
N GLN A 151 -10.87 2.48 21.14
CA GLN A 151 -11.67 2.35 19.94
C GLN A 151 -11.01 1.37 18.97
N ILE A 152 -11.80 0.82 18.05
CA ILE A 152 -11.29 -0.06 16.98
C ILE A 152 -11.62 0.55 15.62
N TYR A 153 -10.60 0.72 14.78
CA TYR A 153 -10.78 1.20 13.41
C TYR A 153 -11.66 0.24 12.60
N GLY A 154 -12.64 0.79 11.90
CA GLY A 154 -13.60 0.08 11.06
C GLY A 154 -14.70 -0.64 11.83
N LEU A 155 -14.87 -0.38 13.13
CA LEU A 155 -15.96 -0.94 13.95
C LEU A 155 -16.62 0.14 14.81
N ASP A 156 -17.86 -0.11 15.19
CA ASP A 156 -18.64 0.67 16.15
C ASP A 156 -18.31 0.32 17.62
N VAL A 157 -17.01 0.28 17.92
CA VAL A 157 -16.49 -0.08 19.25
C VAL A 157 -15.86 1.15 19.91
N VAL A 158 -16.37 1.49 21.10
CA VAL A 158 -15.76 2.43 22.02
C VAL A 158 -15.89 1.88 23.44
N LYS A 159 -14.76 1.76 24.14
CA LYS A 159 -14.72 1.25 25.51
C LYS A 159 -13.99 2.23 26.42
N LYS A 160 -14.69 2.72 27.44
CA LYS A 160 -14.07 3.52 28.50
C LYS A 160 -13.17 2.64 29.37
N VAL A 161 -11.98 3.12 29.67
CA VAL A 161 -11.00 2.45 30.53
C VAL A 161 -11.40 2.63 31.99
N ASP A 162 -11.26 1.58 32.78
CA ASP A 162 -11.50 1.63 34.23
C ASP A 162 -10.36 2.39 34.92
N LYS A 163 -10.67 3.53 35.54
CA LYS A 163 -9.68 4.38 36.21
C LYS A 163 -9.05 3.75 37.45
N ASN A 164 -9.74 2.81 38.10
CA ASN A 164 -9.21 2.19 39.32
C ASN A 164 -8.15 1.13 39.01
N THR A 165 -8.30 0.45 37.88
CA THR A 165 -7.45 -0.69 37.49
C THR A 165 -6.59 -0.41 36.26
N ASN A 166 -6.83 0.71 35.58
CA ASN A 166 -6.25 1.07 34.27
C ASN A 166 -6.52 0.04 33.15
N ASN A 167 -7.47 -0.87 33.37
CA ASN A 167 -7.78 -1.94 32.44
C ASN A 167 -8.91 -1.54 31.50
N PHE A 168 -8.89 -2.12 30.30
CA PHE A 168 -10.04 -2.15 29.42
C PHE A 168 -10.31 -3.58 28.95
N LYS A 169 -11.58 -3.84 28.60
CA LYS A 169 -12.05 -5.10 28.03
C LYS A 169 -13.05 -4.81 26.93
N ILE A 170 -12.76 -5.29 25.72
CA ILE A 170 -13.62 -5.22 24.55
C ILE A 170 -14.09 -6.63 24.23
N ASP A 171 -15.39 -6.86 24.38
CA ASP A 171 -16.02 -8.15 24.15
C ASP A 171 -16.67 -8.22 22.76
N ASN A 172 -17.07 -9.43 22.36
CA ASN A 172 -17.85 -9.67 21.14
C ASN A 172 -17.12 -9.29 19.84
N ILE A 173 -15.81 -9.53 19.79
CA ILE A 173 -14.95 -9.22 18.63
C ILE A 173 -14.60 -10.50 17.89
N PRO A 174 -14.81 -10.60 16.55
CA PRO A 174 -14.48 -11.82 15.83
C PRO A 174 -12.96 -11.99 15.70
N ALA A 175 -12.53 -13.21 15.38
CA ALA A 175 -11.13 -13.45 15.04
C ALA A 175 -10.72 -12.56 13.85
N GLY A 176 -9.49 -12.04 13.89
CA GLY A 176 -9.02 -11.11 12.88
C GLY A 176 -7.80 -10.32 13.31
N SER A 177 -7.42 -9.36 12.49
CA SER A 177 -6.36 -8.39 12.81
C SER A 177 -6.95 -6.99 12.89
N TYR A 178 -6.71 -6.30 13.99
CA TYR A 178 -7.31 -5.00 14.29
C TYR A 178 -6.26 -3.90 14.43
N THR A 179 -6.70 -2.67 14.19
CA THR A 179 -5.97 -1.47 14.56
C THR A 179 -6.76 -0.81 15.68
N ILE A 180 -6.15 -0.74 16.86
CA ILE A 180 -6.72 -0.18 18.07
C ILE A 180 -6.24 1.25 18.23
N ARG A 181 -7.13 2.13 18.67
CA ARG A 181 -6.84 3.54 18.98
C ARG A 181 -7.17 3.80 20.44
N ALA A 182 -6.20 4.27 21.21
CA ALA A 182 -6.44 4.80 22.55
C ALA A 182 -6.45 6.34 22.49
N VAL A 183 -7.49 6.95 23.05
CA VAL A 183 -7.68 8.40 23.07
C VAL A 183 -8.13 8.87 24.43
N THR A 184 -7.92 10.16 24.70
CA THR A 184 -8.38 10.79 25.92
C THR A 184 -9.50 11.78 25.64
N SER A 185 -10.29 12.14 26.65
CA SER A 185 -11.27 13.23 26.56
C SER A 185 -10.63 14.62 26.42
N GLN A 186 -9.30 14.73 26.55
CA GLN A 186 -8.53 15.95 26.36
C GLN A 186 -7.83 15.96 24.99
N PRO A 187 -8.11 16.93 24.11
CA PRO A 187 -7.60 16.94 22.74
C PRO A 187 -6.09 17.22 22.65
N GLN A 188 -5.45 17.68 23.73
CA GLN A 188 -4.01 17.95 23.76
C GLN A 188 -3.15 16.69 23.94
N GLN A 189 -3.73 15.56 24.31
CA GLN A 189 -2.98 14.30 24.39
C GLN A 189 -2.79 13.70 23.00
N LEU A 190 -1.67 13.02 22.75
CA LEU A 190 -1.49 12.27 21.53
C LEU A 190 -2.38 11.02 21.58
N HIS A 191 -2.88 10.61 20.42
CA HIS A 191 -3.51 9.29 20.33
C HIS A 191 -2.43 8.21 20.26
N GLU A 192 -2.75 7.02 20.74
CA GLU A 192 -1.88 5.85 20.52
C GLU A 192 -2.57 4.87 19.59
N ILE A 193 -1.83 4.42 18.58
CA ILE A 193 -2.31 3.46 17.59
C ILE A 193 -1.50 2.17 17.73
N ILE A 194 -2.21 1.07 18.00
CA ILE A 194 -1.65 -0.27 17.99
C ILE A 194 -2.19 -0.98 16.75
N SER A 195 -1.31 -1.17 15.76
CA SER A 195 -1.62 -1.89 14.53
C SER A 195 -1.40 -3.40 14.69
N ASN A 196 -2.05 -4.18 13.85
CA ASN A 196 -1.87 -5.64 13.75
C ASN A 196 -2.14 -6.42 15.06
N VAL A 197 -3.08 -5.95 15.88
CA VAL A 197 -3.57 -6.70 17.04
C VAL A 197 -4.29 -7.95 16.56
N LYS A 198 -3.66 -9.11 16.72
CA LYS A 198 -4.22 -10.40 16.32
C LYS A 198 -5.16 -10.93 17.39
N VAL A 199 -6.40 -11.18 17.00
CA VAL A 199 -7.43 -11.82 17.82
C VAL A 199 -7.62 -13.23 17.31
N VAL A 200 -7.33 -14.20 18.16
CA VAL A 200 -7.66 -15.61 17.91
C VAL A 200 -9.00 -15.94 18.58
N PRO A 201 -9.80 -16.84 17.98
CA PRO A 201 -11.12 -17.19 18.51
C PRO A 201 -10.99 -17.93 19.85
N TYR A 202 -12.07 -17.95 20.64
CA TYR A 202 -12.21 -18.66 21.92
C TYR A 202 -11.26 -18.22 23.05
N LYS A 203 -10.59 -17.07 22.95
CA LYS A 203 -9.58 -16.66 23.95
C LYS A 203 -9.69 -15.20 24.34
N THR A 204 -9.21 -14.92 25.54
CA THR A 204 -8.80 -13.57 25.94
C THR A 204 -7.50 -13.22 25.23
N ASN A 205 -7.53 -12.18 24.42
CA ASN A 205 -6.36 -11.67 23.71
C ASN A 205 -5.82 -10.47 24.51
N ILE A 206 -4.72 -10.69 25.23
CA ILE A 206 -4.07 -9.66 26.05
C ILE A 206 -3.09 -8.90 25.17
N ILE A 207 -3.21 -7.58 25.15
CA ILE A 207 -2.22 -6.70 24.51
C ILE A 207 -1.31 -6.06 25.55
N ASP A 208 -0.11 -5.67 25.11
CA ASP A 208 0.86 -4.96 25.94
C ASP A 208 0.29 -3.63 26.45
N THR A 209 0.91 -3.11 27.52
CA THR A 209 0.51 -1.83 28.12
C THR A 209 0.65 -0.71 27.10
N ILE A 210 -0.44 0.05 26.90
CA ILE A 210 -0.47 1.20 26.00
C ILE A 210 -0.05 2.44 26.81
N VAL A 211 0.96 3.17 26.36
CA VAL A 211 1.42 4.41 27.01
C VAL A 211 0.98 5.61 26.20
N ILE A 212 0.04 6.40 26.72
CA ILE A 212 -0.42 7.63 26.05
C ILE A 212 0.60 8.74 26.26
N LYS A 213 1.06 9.34 25.16
CA LYS A 213 2.06 10.42 25.19
C LYS A 213 1.40 11.80 25.23
N ASN A 214 2.07 12.74 25.89
CA ASN A 214 1.60 14.11 25.95
C ASN A 214 2.20 14.96 24.82
N ARG A 215 1.35 15.69 24.09
CA ARG A 215 1.80 16.61 23.05
C ARG A 215 2.67 17.73 23.64
N THR A 216 2.47 18.13 24.90
CA THR A 216 3.23 19.21 25.53
C THR A 216 4.71 18.87 25.80
N GLN A 217 5.09 17.59 25.77
CA GLN A 217 6.48 17.16 25.87
C GLN A 217 7.30 17.49 24.60
N TRP A 218 6.64 17.81 23.49
CA TRP A 218 7.28 18.21 22.25
C TRP A 218 7.55 19.71 22.27
N LEU A 219 8.83 20.08 22.32
CA LEU A 219 9.25 21.47 22.43
C LEU A 219 8.94 22.30 21.18
N ASN A 220 8.85 21.64 20.02
CA ASN A 220 8.64 22.31 18.75
C ASN A 220 7.58 21.62 17.90
N SER A 221 6.92 22.41 17.06
CA SER A 221 5.99 21.92 16.04
C SER A 221 5.94 22.83 14.82
N GLY A 222 5.55 22.25 13.68
CA GLY A 222 5.39 22.96 12.41
C GLY A 222 4.38 22.27 11.51
N LYS A 223 3.48 23.05 10.90
CA LYS A 223 2.52 22.53 9.93
C LYS A 223 3.19 22.31 8.58
N ILE A 224 2.78 21.22 7.94
CA ILE A 224 3.19 20.82 6.60
C ILE A 224 1.91 20.70 5.77
N PHE A 225 1.78 21.57 4.79
CA PHE A 225 0.61 21.65 3.91
C PHE A 225 0.83 20.84 2.63
N LEU A 226 -0.26 20.33 2.08
CA LEU A 226 -0.30 19.63 0.80
C LEU A 226 -1.08 20.47 -0.21
N ASN A 227 -0.43 20.85 -1.32
CA ASN A 227 -1.05 21.61 -2.40
C ASN A 227 -1.26 20.73 -3.64
N THR A 228 -2.50 20.31 -3.85
CA THR A 228 -2.95 19.57 -5.04
C THR A 228 -3.71 20.43 -6.05
N THR A 229 -3.83 21.74 -5.81
CA THR A 229 -4.41 22.69 -6.78
C THR A 229 -3.50 22.86 -8.01
N ASP A 230 -3.97 23.60 -9.00
CA ASP A 230 -3.22 23.94 -10.22
C ASP A 230 -1.88 24.64 -9.95
N SER A 231 -1.79 25.41 -8.85
CA SER A 231 -0.55 26.05 -8.38
C SER A 231 0.48 25.10 -7.76
N GLY A 232 0.08 23.86 -7.45
CA GLY A 232 0.91 22.83 -6.83
C GLY A 232 1.01 21.56 -7.69
N ALA A 233 0.66 20.42 -7.12
CA ALA A 233 0.73 19.13 -7.80
C ALA A 233 -0.28 18.99 -8.95
N ASN A 234 -1.34 19.81 -8.97
CA ASN A 234 -2.42 19.81 -9.96
C ASN A 234 -3.01 18.39 -10.13
N VAL A 235 -3.62 17.90 -9.06
CA VAL A 235 -4.28 16.58 -8.98
C VAL A 235 -5.69 16.80 -8.43
N ALA A 236 -6.69 16.59 -9.29
CA ALA A 236 -8.09 16.89 -8.95
C ALA A 236 -8.77 15.81 -8.10
N VAL A 237 -8.28 14.57 -8.16
CA VAL A 237 -8.86 13.41 -7.47
C VAL A 237 -8.14 13.16 -6.15
N SER A 238 -8.88 12.78 -5.12
CA SER A 238 -8.27 12.41 -3.83
C SER A 238 -7.57 11.05 -3.93
N ILE A 239 -6.33 10.99 -3.45
CA ILE A 239 -5.48 9.79 -3.46
C ILE A 239 -5.37 9.25 -2.04
N ARG A 240 -5.55 7.94 -1.85
CA ARG A 240 -5.54 7.31 -0.52
C ARG A 240 -4.23 6.61 -0.22
N ARG A 241 -3.82 6.65 1.05
CA ARG A 241 -2.63 5.97 1.61
C ARG A 241 -1.38 6.21 0.76
N PHE A 242 -1.09 7.49 0.56
CA PHE A 242 0.02 7.95 -0.25
C PHE A 242 1.23 8.24 0.64
N PRO A 243 2.41 7.67 0.35
CA PRO A 243 3.65 8.01 1.05
C PRO A 243 4.15 9.37 0.54
N VAL A 244 3.86 10.43 1.29
CA VAL A 244 4.33 11.79 1.01
C VAL A 244 5.79 11.89 1.44
N LEU A 245 6.65 12.30 0.50
CA LEU A 245 8.02 12.70 0.79
C LEU A 245 8.05 14.12 1.36
N VAL A 246 8.63 14.27 2.54
CA VAL A 246 8.92 15.53 3.22
C VAL A 246 10.43 15.76 3.18
N ARG A 247 10.86 16.90 2.63
CA ARG A 247 12.26 17.30 2.59
C ARG A 247 12.54 18.46 3.56
N LEU A 248 13.39 18.22 4.55
CA LEU A 248 13.85 19.24 5.47
C LEU A 248 15.22 19.76 5.03
N ASN A 249 15.39 21.07 5.09
CA ASN A 249 16.68 21.71 4.87
C ASN A 249 16.79 23.01 5.69
N SER A 250 17.94 23.68 5.62
CA SER A 250 18.19 24.89 6.41
C SER A 250 17.20 26.05 6.19
N SER A 251 16.45 26.09 5.09
CA SER A 251 15.44 27.12 4.82
C SER A 251 14.13 26.88 5.58
N ASN A 252 13.79 25.62 5.89
CA ASN A 252 12.52 25.25 6.51
C ASN A 252 12.68 24.66 7.92
N PHE A 253 13.83 24.08 8.27
CA PHE A 253 14.05 23.35 9.51
C PHE A 253 15.36 23.73 10.20
N ASP A 254 15.34 23.83 11.53
CA ASP A 254 16.54 24.02 12.34
C ASP A 254 17.00 22.69 12.93
N PHE A 255 18.00 22.07 12.30
CA PHE A 255 18.58 20.80 12.74
C PHE A 255 19.26 20.85 14.11
N SER A 256 19.44 22.03 14.72
CA SER A 256 19.94 22.13 16.09
C SER A 256 18.87 21.87 17.15
N SER A 257 17.60 21.99 16.78
CA SER A 257 16.44 21.85 17.66
C SER A 257 15.89 20.42 17.78
N ALA A 258 16.53 19.47 17.09
CA ALA A 258 16.24 18.04 17.13
C ALA A 258 17.53 17.24 17.39
N ARG A 259 17.39 15.96 17.72
CA ARG A 259 18.52 15.03 17.89
C ARG A 259 19.28 14.87 16.58
N SER A 260 20.56 14.52 16.71
CA SER A 260 21.47 14.39 15.57
C SER A 260 21.09 13.34 14.54
N ASP A 261 20.25 12.38 14.92
CA ASP A 261 19.72 11.29 14.09
C ASP A 261 18.23 11.44 13.75
N GLY A 262 17.58 12.54 14.19
CA GLY A 262 16.15 12.77 13.97
C GLY A 262 15.24 11.82 14.75
N SER A 263 15.76 11.10 15.75
CA SER A 263 14.98 10.12 16.52
C SER A 263 13.90 10.71 17.42
N ASP A 264 13.87 12.03 17.57
CA ASP A 264 12.90 12.82 18.34
C ASP A 264 11.99 13.64 17.41
N ILE A 265 11.44 13.02 16.36
CA ILE A 265 10.42 13.61 15.48
C ILE A 265 9.17 12.73 15.42
N CYS A 266 7.99 13.33 15.28
CA CYS A 266 6.73 12.62 15.06
C CYS A 266 5.86 13.40 14.08
N PHE A 267 4.96 12.72 13.37
CA PHE A 267 3.96 13.32 12.50
C PHE A 267 2.58 13.00 13.00
N VAL A 268 1.71 14.00 13.06
CA VAL A 268 0.33 13.86 13.55
C VAL A 268 -0.65 14.60 12.66
N LYS A 269 -1.86 14.05 12.56
CA LYS A 269 -3.03 14.74 11.96
C LYS A 269 -3.47 15.93 12.83
N PRO A 270 -4.36 16.81 12.33
CA PRO A 270 -4.90 17.91 13.14
C PRO A 270 -5.57 17.47 14.45
N ASP A 271 -6.06 16.24 14.52
CA ASP A 271 -6.64 15.65 15.74
C ASP A 271 -5.59 14.97 16.64
N ASN A 272 -4.29 15.15 16.41
CA ASN A 272 -3.18 14.49 17.13
C ASN A 272 -3.07 12.96 16.93
N THR A 273 -3.76 12.39 15.93
CA THR A 273 -3.53 11.00 15.54
C THR A 273 -2.13 10.83 14.91
N PRO A 274 -1.26 9.96 15.46
CA PRO A 274 0.06 9.70 14.88
C PRO A 274 -0.01 9.11 13.47
N MET A 275 0.98 9.45 12.65
CA MET A 275 1.11 9.01 11.27
C MET A 275 2.37 8.16 11.12
N PRO A 276 2.29 6.98 10.46
CA PRO A 276 3.47 6.19 10.13
C PRO A 276 4.46 7.00 9.31
N PHE A 277 5.75 6.90 9.63
CA PHE A 277 6.80 7.56 8.86
C PHE A 277 8.08 6.73 8.83
N GLN A 278 8.95 7.07 7.88
CA GLN A 278 10.25 6.47 7.70
C GLN A 278 11.25 7.58 7.38
N ILE A 279 12.32 7.66 8.18
CA ILE A 279 13.48 8.50 7.88
C ILE A 279 14.34 7.73 6.88
N GLU A 280 14.43 8.22 5.65
CA GLU A 280 15.32 7.65 4.64
C GLU A 280 16.75 8.14 4.90
N ARG A 281 16.92 9.46 5.05
CA ARG A 281 18.17 10.11 5.42
C ARG A 281 17.91 11.23 6.43
N TRP A 282 18.84 11.37 7.37
CA TRP A 282 18.95 12.51 8.26
C TRP A 282 20.42 12.86 8.42
N ASP A 283 20.83 13.98 7.82
CA ASP A 283 22.19 14.50 7.93
C ASP A 283 22.16 15.91 8.53
N ARG A 284 22.42 15.97 9.85
CA ARG A 284 22.48 17.23 10.60
C ARG A 284 23.61 18.15 10.13
N ASN A 285 24.71 17.61 9.61
CA ASN A 285 25.87 18.40 9.21
C ASN A 285 25.61 19.07 7.85
N CYS A 286 25.09 18.29 6.90
CA CYS A 286 24.67 18.81 5.59
C CYS A 286 23.33 19.56 5.66
N LYS A 287 22.62 19.49 6.79
CA LYS A 287 21.29 20.09 7.03
C LYS A 287 20.28 19.64 5.97
N VAL A 288 20.21 18.33 5.74
CA VAL A 288 19.25 17.70 4.84
C VAL A 288 18.59 16.51 5.53
N ALA A 289 17.30 16.32 5.29
CA ALA A 289 16.60 15.09 5.65
C ALA A 289 15.47 14.79 4.68
N GLU A 290 15.30 13.51 4.38
CA GLU A 290 14.26 12.96 3.53
C GLU A 290 13.45 11.96 4.35
N ILE A 291 12.16 12.26 4.50
CA ILE A 291 11.26 11.53 5.39
C ILE A 291 10.00 11.20 4.62
N TRP A 292 9.62 9.93 4.60
CA TRP A 292 8.37 9.48 4.02
C TRP A 292 7.30 9.37 5.09
N VAL A 293 6.16 10.01 4.88
CA VAL A 293 5.02 10.03 5.81
C VAL A 293 3.80 9.43 5.11
N ASN A 294 3.18 8.43 5.72
CA ASN A 294 1.95 7.87 5.17
C ASN A 294 0.76 8.80 5.44
N VAL A 295 0.20 9.37 4.38
CA VAL A 295 -1.01 10.20 4.44
C VAL A 295 -2.20 9.37 3.97
N ASP A 296 -3.16 9.15 4.86
CA ASP A 296 -4.31 8.28 4.62
C ASP A 296 -5.19 8.73 3.47
N THR A 297 -5.35 10.04 3.29
CA THR A 297 -5.97 10.64 2.09
C THR A 297 -5.29 11.96 1.79
N VAL A 298 -4.68 12.10 0.61
CA VAL A 298 -4.31 13.38 0.02
C VAL A 298 -5.51 13.88 -0.78
N TYR A 299 -6.14 14.96 -0.32
CA TYR A 299 -7.35 15.49 -0.96
C TYR A 299 -7.00 16.14 -2.30
N GLY A 300 -7.80 15.85 -3.31
CA GLY A 300 -7.65 16.46 -4.64
C GLY A 300 -8.13 17.91 -4.67
N ASN A 301 -7.49 18.73 -5.50
CA ASN A 301 -7.75 20.16 -5.65
C ASN A 301 -7.88 20.92 -4.31
N ASN A 302 -6.90 20.72 -3.43
CA ASN A 302 -6.89 21.27 -2.08
C ASN A 302 -5.52 21.91 -1.78
N ALA A 303 -5.52 23.05 -1.09
CA ALA A 303 -4.29 23.74 -0.65
C ALA A 303 -4.27 24.01 0.87
N THR A 304 -5.29 23.58 1.61
CA THR A 304 -5.46 23.84 3.04
C THR A 304 -5.25 22.62 3.91
N GLN A 305 -5.17 21.42 3.31
CA GLN A 305 -4.86 20.18 4.01
C GLN A 305 -3.46 20.26 4.59
N TYR A 306 -3.32 19.89 5.86
CA TYR A 306 -2.03 19.80 6.53
C TYR A 306 -1.98 18.64 7.52
N PHE A 307 -0.74 18.26 7.85
CA PHE A 307 -0.40 17.52 9.06
C PHE A 307 0.69 18.30 9.81
N THR A 308 0.99 17.89 11.04
CA THR A 308 1.96 18.58 11.90
C THR A 308 3.14 17.67 12.17
N MET A 309 4.35 18.20 11.98
CA MET A 309 5.57 17.60 12.53
C MET A 309 5.78 18.14 13.94
N LEU A 310 6.06 17.26 14.89
CA LEU A 310 6.47 17.54 16.26
C LEU A 310 7.94 17.13 16.40
N TRP A 311 8.77 17.90 17.13
CA TRP A 311 10.15 17.50 17.41
C TRP A 311 10.71 18.07 18.72
N GLY A 312 11.87 17.55 19.13
CA GLY A 312 12.59 18.03 20.32
C GLY A 312 12.05 17.49 21.64
N ASN A 313 11.50 16.27 21.67
CA ASN A 313 11.03 15.65 22.92
C ASN A 313 12.21 14.97 23.66
N PRO A 314 12.61 15.45 24.85
CA PRO A 314 13.78 14.93 25.58
C PRO A 314 13.58 13.52 26.15
N ASP A 315 12.34 13.09 26.35
CA ASP A 315 12.00 11.81 26.96
C ASP A 315 12.03 10.65 25.94
N ILE A 316 12.10 10.97 24.64
CA ILE A 316 12.17 9.95 23.58
C ILE A 316 13.60 9.44 23.44
N GLN A 317 13.81 8.21 23.91
CA GLN A 317 15.05 7.46 23.68
C GLN A 317 15.05 6.73 22.32
N ARG A 318 13.87 6.29 21.86
CA ARG A 318 13.65 5.66 20.56
C ARG A 318 12.20 5.84 20.15
N ILE A 319 11.94 6.40 18.97
CA ILE A 319 10.58 6.52 18.45
C ILE A 319 10.17 5.25 17.71
N ASN A 320 8.93 4.80 17.95
CA ASN A 320 8.26 3.86 17.07
C ASN A 320 7.73 4.64 15.87
N THR A 321 8.41 4.55 14.72
CA THR A 321 7.99 5.26 13.50
C THR A 321 6.89 4.51 12.74
N ASN A 322 6.65 3.22 13.06
CA ASN A 322 5.85 2.30 12.25
C ASN A 322 6.25 2.35 10.76
N SER A 323 7.56 2.31 10.46
CA SER A 323 8.10 2.52 9.11
C SER A 323 7.51 1.58 8.06
N ALA A 324 7.22 0.33 8.43
CA ALA A 324 6.57 -0.65 7.56
C ALA A 324 5.17 -0.20 7.08
N GLY A 325 4.49 0.62 7.88
CA GLY A 325 3.20 1.22 7.54
C GLY A 325 3.28 2.33 6.49
N VAL A 326 4.48 2.76 6.06
CA VAL A 326 4.66 3.73 4.97
C VAL A 326 4.51 3.06 3.61
N PHE A 327 5.13 1.89 3.44
CA PHE A 327 5.09 1.08 2.23
C PHE A 327 4.30 -0.21 2.46
N ASP A 328 3.02 -0.04 2.81
CA ASP A 328 2.11 -1.10 3.23
C ASP A 328 1.82 -2.11 2.10
N THR A 329 2.20 -3.37 2.32
CA THR A 329 2.04 -4.47 1.35
C THR A 329 0.58 -4.81 1.05
N THR A 330 -0.34 -4.49 1.97
CA THR A 330 -1.79 -4.71 1.77
C THR A 330 -2.37 -3.81 0.67
N LEU A 331 -1.66 -2.74 0.29
CA LEU A 331 -2.02 -1.83 -0.79
C LEU A 331 -1.48 -2.26 -2.15
N GLY A 332 -0.79 -3.39 -2.18
CA GLY A 332 -0.15 -3.93 -3.37
C GLY A 332 1.26 -3.41 -3.59
N ILE A 333 1.88 -2.65 -2.68
CA ILE A 333 3.32 -2.32 -2.75
C ILE A 333 4.10 -3.59 -2.38
N GLN A 334 4.64 -4.28 -3.37
CA GLN A 334 5.31 -5.57 -3.14
C GLN A 334 6.78 -5.43 -2.80
N ALA A 335 7.45 -4.38 -3.27
CA ALA A 335 8.82 -4.04 -2.90
C ALA A 335 9.05 -2.53 -3.08
N SER A 336 9.87 -1.94 -2.21
CA SER A 336 10.26 -0.53 -2.26
C SER A 336 11.71 -0.36 -1.81
N TRP A 337 12.60 -0.03 -2.75
CA TRP A 337 14.02 0.21 -2.48
C TRP A 337 14.33 1.71 -2.64
N HIS A 338 14.79 2.34 -1.57
CA HIS A 338 15.33 3.71 -1.60
C HIS A 338 16.71 3.79 -2.28
N MET A 339 17.28 2.65 -2.68
CA MET A 339 18.56 2.55 -3.39
C MET A 339 19.82 3.00 -2.61
N GLY A 340 19.67 3.62 -1.44
CA GLY A 340 20.74 3.90 -0.49
C GLY A 340 21.04 2.73 0.46
N SER A 341 22.07 1.93 0.16
CA SER A 341 22.46 0.82 1.03
C SER A 341 23.04 1.32 2.36
N LYS A 342 22.51 0.85 3.50
CA LYS A 342 23.00 1.23 4.84
C LYS A 342 24.33 0.56 5.20
N ASP A 343 24.49 -0.68 4.80
CA ASP A 343 25.67 -1.49 5.09
C ASP A 343 26.70 -1.51 3.94
N GLY A 344 26.27 -1.19 2.72
CA GLY A 344 27.05 -1.31 1.49
C GLY A 344 27.05 -2.72 0.89
N ILE A 345 26.10 -3.56 1.29
CA ILE A 345 25.99 -4.98 0.93
C ILE A 345 24.58 -5.30 0.40
N PHE A 346 23.54 -4.72 1.02
CA PHE A 346 22.15 -4.92 0.62
C PHE A 346 21.44 -3.60 0.31
N LEU A 347 20.56 -3.63 -0.69
CA LEU A 347 19.47 -2.67 -0.80
C LEU A 347 18.31 -3.21 0.03
N ASP A 348 18.01 -2.53 1.12
CA ASP A 348 16.89 -2.89 2.00
C ASP A 348 15.56 -2.63 1.28
N ASP A 349 14.68 -3.62 1.28
CA ASP A 349 13.26 -3.43 0.95
C ASP A 349 12.55 -2.81 2.16
N ALA A 350 11.97 -1.63 1.95
CA ALA A 350 11.24 -0.88 2.96
C ALA A 350 9.87 -1.49 3.31
N THR A 351 9.40 -2.48 2.55
CA THR A 351 8.16 -3.21 2.85
C THR A 351 8.38 -4.36 3.83
N GLU A 352 7.29 -4.87 4.43
CA GLU A 352 7.35 -6.08 5.26
C GLU A 352 7.71 -7.36 4.48
N ASN A 353 7.69 -7.34 3.15
CA ASN A 353 8.03 -8.50 2.35
C ASN A 353 9.53 -8.85 2.37
N ARG A 354 10.40 -7.87 2.68
CA ARG A 354 11.86 -8.06 2.79
C ARG A 354 12.48 -8.66 1.54
N PHE A 355 12.07 -8.20 0.36
CA PHE A 355 12.76 -8.52 -0.88
C PHE A 355 14.09 -7.74 -0.99
N ASP A 356 14.96 -7.89 0.01
CA ASP A 356 16.26 -7.21 0.05
C ASP A 356 17.14 -7.67 -1.13
N ALA A 357 17.80 -6.72 -1.80
CA ALA A 357 18.63 -7.01 -2.96
C ALA A 357 20.12 -7.02 -2.60
N LYS A 358 20.78 -8.16 -2.81
CA LYS A 358 22.21 -8.33 -2.52
C LYS A 358 23.07 -7.73 -3.62
N TYR A 359 24.03 -6.90 -3.26
CA TYR A 359 25.06 -6.37 -4.16
C TYR A 359 25.98 -7.46 -4.72
N ILE A 360 26.33 -7.32 -6.00
CA ILE A 360 27.32 -8.12 -6.70
C ILE A 360 28.24 -7.17 -7.48
N GLY A 361 29.54 -7.20 -7.17
CA GLY A 361 30.52 -6.29 -7.79
C GLY A 361 30.48 -4.85 -7.26
N MET A 362 29.62 -4.55 -6.29
CA MET A 362 29.36 -3.21 -5.76
C MET A 362 29.93 -3.05 -4.34
N THR A 363 30.17 -1.81 -3.92
CA THR A 363 30.67 -1.45 -2.59
C THR A 363 30.00 -0.16 -2.12
N ARG A 364 30.27 0.33 -0.90
CA ARG A 364 29.75 1.64 -0.45
C ARG A 364 30.04 2.82 -1.40
N LYS A 365 31.05 2.73 -2.27
CA LYS A 365 31.35 3.77 -3.26
C LYS A 365 30.28 3.90 -4.36
N THR A 366 29.41 2.91 -4.53
CA THR A 366 28.30 2.98 -5.49
C THR A 366 27.11 3.76 -4.93
N ILE A 367 27.13 4.11 -3.65
CA ILE A 367 26.09 4.95 -3.05
C ILE A 367 26.45 6.40 -3.34
N VAL A 368 25.56 7.11 -4.03
CA VAL A 368 25.73 8.49 -4.48
C VAL A 368 24.50 9.32 -4.12
N ASP A 369 24.55 10.64 -4.25
CA ASP A 369 23.33 11.45 -4.12
C ASP A 369 22.37 11.17 -5.29
N GLY A 370 21.11 10.95 -4.94
CA GLY A 370 20.02 10.61 -5.83
C GLY A 370 19.13 11.79 -6.19
N GLN A 371 17.96 11.46 -6.74
CA GLN A 371 16.89 12.42 -6.98
C GLN A 371 16.16 12.79 -5.68
N ILE A 372 16.14 11.88 -4.71
CA ILE A 372 15.49 12.07 -3.41
C ILE A 372 16.51 12.08 -2.29
N GLY A 373 17.02 10.91 -1.93
CA GLY A 373 18.08 10.73 -0.94
C GLY A 373 19.26 10.00 -1.57
N PRO A 374 19.99 9.15 -0.81
CA PRO A 374 21.07 8.35 -1.38
C PRO A 374 20.55 7.32 -2.40
N ALA A 375 21.15 7.30 -3.58
CA ALA A 375 20.82 6.40 -4.68
C ALA A 375 21.96 5.42 -4.99
N CYS A 376 21.76 4.55 -5.98
CA CYS A 376 22.72 3.53 -6.37
C CYS A 376 23.24 3.74 -7.80
N TRP A 377 24.55 3.91 -7.95
CA TRP A 377 25.25 3.98 -9.22
C TRP A 377 25.67 2.59 -9.72
N PHE A 378 25.51 2.36 -11.02
CA PHE A 378 25.88 1.14 -11.74
C PHE A 378 26.86 1.48 -12.86
N ASP A 379 27.94 0.70 -12.95
CA ASP A 379 29.12 0.98 -13.77
C ASP A 379 29.01 0.62 -15.27
N GLY A 380 27.93 -0.06 -15.67
CA GLY A 380 27.76 -0.54 -17.03
C GLY A 380 28.58 -1.77 -17.41
N THR A 381 29.27 -2.43 -16.48
CA THR A 381 30.15 -3.57 -16.82
C THR A 381 30.09 -4.75 -15.85
N SER A 382 29.87 -4.51 -14.56
CA SER A 382 30.02 -5.55 -13.53
C SER A 382 29.09 -5.39 -12.32
N ASN A 383 28.55 -4.19 -12.11
CA ASN A 383 27.77 -3.84 -10.93
C ASN A 383 26.30 -4.20 -11.13
N TYR A 384 25.72 -4.95 -10.19
CA TYR A 384 24.29 -5.24 -10.14
C TYR A 384 23.85 -5.71 -8.75
N ALA A 385 22.56 -5.69 -8.49
CA ALA A 385 21.96 -6.28 -7.30
C ALA A 385 21.01 -7.43 -7.66
N ILE A 386 21.01 -8.50 -6.87
CA ILE A 386 20.09 -9.64 -7.02
C ILE A 386 19.05 -9.57 -5.91
N VAL A 387 17.77 -9.50 -6.29
CA VAL A 387 16.67 -9.59 -5.33
C VAL A 387 16.51 -11.07 -4.92
N CYS A 388 17.02 -11.41 -3.75
CA CYS A 388 16.96 -12.78 -3.25
C CYS A 388 15.49 -13.22 -3.04
N ASN A 389 15.22 -14.51 -3.15
CA ASN A 389 13.89 -15.11 -2.93
C ASN A 389 12.76 -14.58 -3.84
N SER A 390 13.11 -13.94 -4.95
CA SER A 390 12.13 -13.42 -5.91
C SER A 390 11.79 -14.40 -7.03
N ALA A 391 12.46 -15.57 -7.08
CA ALA A 391 12.18 -16.65 -8.04
C ALA A 391 10.69 -17.03 -8.02
N SER A 392 10.11 -17.22 -6.84
CA SER A 392 8.69 -17.49 -6.63
C SER A 392 8.03 -16.38 -5.77
N GLY A 393 6.75 -16.52 -5.46
CA GLY A 393 6.06 -15.61 -4.53
C GLY A 393 5.56 -14.31 -5.18
N LYS A 394 5.49 -13.24 -4.37
CA LYS A 394 4.71 -12.03 -4.67
C LYS A 394 5.26 -11.18 -5.84
N LEU A 395 6.51 -11.40 -6.25
CA LEU A 395 7.11 -10.76 -7.43
C LEU A 395 7.14 -11.68 -8.68
N ASN A 396 6.63 -12.91 -8.57
CA ASN A 396 6.53 -13.85 -9.69
C ASN A 396 5.15 -13.81 -10.32
N PHE A 397 4.91 -12.79 -11.13
CA PHE A 397 3.63 -12.54 -11.77
C PHE A 397 3.28 -13.60 -12.82
N THR A 398 2.05 -14.10 -12.79
CA THR A 398 1.50 -14.97 -13.84
C THR A 398 1.38 -14.22 -15.16
N GLN A 399 1.28 -14.96 -16.27
CA GLN A 399 1.07 -14.32 -17.58
C GLN A 399 -0.25 -13.53 -17.56
N ASN A 400 -0.25 -12.29 -18.07
CA ASN A 400 -1.40 -11.36 -17.99
C ASN A 400 -1.83 -11.01 -16.56
N ALA A 401 -0.92 -11.08 -15.59
CA ALA A 401 -1.17 -10.47 -14.30
C ALA A 401 -1.22 -8.93 -14.41
N GLN A 402 -1.55 -8.31 -13.29
CA GLN A 402 -1.53 -6.87 -13.10
C GLN A 402 -0.34 -6.48 -12.23
N TYR A 403 0.46 -5.50 -12.65
CA TYR A 403 1.55 -4.96 -11.84
C TYR A 403 2.04 -3.61 -12.37
N THR A 404 2.77 -2.87 -11.54
CA THR A 404 3.45 -1.63 -11.90
C THR A 404 4.90 -1.69 -11.45
N ILE A 405 5.84 -1.18 -12.25
CA ILE A 405 7.23 -0.94 -11.87
C ILE A 405 7.47 0.56 -11.99
N SER A 406 8.08 1.19 -10.99
CA SER A 406 8.49 2.59 -11.06
C SER A 406 9.90 2.79 -10.55
N ALA A 407 10.64 3.74 -11.12
CA ALA A 407 11.94 4.18 -10.61
C ALA A 407 12.28 5.58 -11.14
N TRP A 408 13.08 6.32 -10.39
CA TRP A 408 13.88 7.41 -10.94
C TRP A 408 15.15 6.80 -11.56
N VAL A 409 15.44 7.18 -12.79
CA VAL A 409 16.57 6.63 -13.54
C VAL A 409 17.35 7.76 -14.21
N TYR A 410 18.67 7.77 -14.01
CA TYR A 410 19.63 8.62 -14.68
C TYR A 410 20.49 7.74 -15.59
N ALA A 411 20.30 7.83 -16.91
CA ALA A 411 21.13 7.09 -17.86
C ALA A 411 22.41 7.87 -18.19
N GLU A 412 23.59 7.26 -18.04
CA GLU A 412 24.86 7.94 -18.38
C GLU A 412 25.02 8.15 -19.89
N LYS A 413 24.52 7.20 -20.69
CA LYS A 413 24.65 7.23 -22.15
C LYS A 413 23.55 6.45 -22.86
N LEU A 414 23.27 6.86 -24.09
CA LEU A 414 22.45 6.15 -25.07
C LEU A 414 23.30 5.76 -26.29
N ASP A 415 23.83 4.53 -26.32
CA ASP A 415 24.87 4.10 -27.28
C ASP A 415 24.42 2.98 -28.24
N ASN A 416 23.11 2.87 -28.47
CA ASN A 416 22.49 1.83 -29.30
C ASN A 416 22.71 0.39 -28.78
N ALA A 417 23.16 0.20 -27.54
CA ALA A 417 23.16 -1.08 -26.85
C ALA A 417 21.93 -1.26 -25.95
N ILE A 418 21.74 -2.48 -25.44
CA ILE A 418 20.71 -2.77 -24.44
C ILE A 418 21.32 -2.59 -23.05
N HIS A 419 20.67 -1.77 -22.22
CA HIS A 419 21.06 -1.53 -20.82
C HIS A 419 19.87 -1.80 -19.88
N THR A 420 20.01 -2.73 -18.94
CA THR A 420 18.84 -3.23 -18.17
C THR A 420 18.75 -2.63 -16.77
N VAL A 421 17.71 -1.84 -16.52
CA VAL A 421 17.44 -1.22 -15.21
C VAL A 421 16.99 -2.29 -14.20
N ILE A 422 15.99 -3.09 -14.57
CA ILE A 422 15.49 -4.21 -13.76
C ILE A 422 14.97 -5.32 -14.67
N SER A 423 15.19 -6.57 -14.28
CA SER A 423 14.79 -7.74 -15.08
C SER A 423 14.43 -8.91 -14.17
N LYS A 424 13.33 -9.61 -14.49
CA LYS A 424 13.05 -11.00 -14.07
C LYS A 424 13.28 -11.96 -15.23
N SER A 425 14.49 -11.87 -15.79
CA SER A 425 14.94 -12.57 -17.00
C SER A 425 14.24 -12.18 -18.29
N HIS A 426 14.71 -12.82 -19.36
CA HIS A 426 14.23 -12.61 -20.72
C HIS A 426 12.94 -13.39 -21.03
N HIS A 427 12.48 -14.23 -20.10
CA HIS A 427 11.24 -14.99 -20.25
C HIS A 427 10.14 -14.49 -19.32
N GLN A 428 10.31 -13.32 -18.70
CA GLN A 428 9.23 -12.65 -17.99
C GLN A 428 9.21 -11.15 -18.28
N TYR A 429 9.51 -10.29 -17.31
CA TYR A 429 9.31 -8.86 -17.42
C TYR A 429 10.57 -8.08 -17.06
N GLY A 430 10.61 -6.82 -17.46
CA GLY A 430 11.67 -5.90 -17.07
C GLY A 430 11.61 -4.56 -17.77
N LEU A 431 12.45 -3.65 -17.31
CA LEU A 431 12.67 -2.32 -17.85
C LEU A 431 14.12 -2.19 -18.28
N GLN A 432 14.32 -1.71 -19.51
CA GLN A 432 15.64 -1.51 -20.10
C GLN A 432 15.65 -0.30 -21.02
N ILE A 433 16.84 0.19 -21.36
CA ILE A 433 17.08 0.97 -22.57
C ILE A 433 17.25 -0.01 -23.72
N SER A 434 16.61 0.27 -24.85
CA SER A 434 16.71 -0.52 -26.06
C SER A 434 17.87 -0.10 -26.95
N SER A 435 18.25 -0.95 -27.90
CA SER A 435 19.20 -0.60 -28.96
C SER A 435 18.75 0.55 -29.87
N SER A 436 17.48 0.96 -29.77
CA SER A 436 16.93 2.14 -30.43
C SER A 436 16.97 3.39 -29.53
N ASN A 437 17.70 3.34 -28.42
CA ASN A 437 17.83 4.44 -27.44
C ASN A 437 16.48 4.91 -26.85
N THR A 438 15.59 3.96 -26.60
CA THR A 438 14.29 4.20 -25.96
C THR A 438 14.19 3.44 -24.64
N TRP A 439 13.47 3.97 -23.66
CA TRP A 439 12.96 3.15 -22.58
C TRP A 439 12.09 2.05 -23.18
N ARG A 440 12.23 0.83 -22.69
CA ARG A 440 11.46 -0.34 -23.11
C ARG A 440 11.01 -1.11 -21.90
N PHE A 441 9.71 -1.13 -21.70
CA PHE A 441 9.05 -2.11 -20.86
C PHE A 441 8.77 -3.36 -21.68
N TYR A 442 9.06 -4.53 -21.14
CA TYR A 442 8.74 -5.79 -21.79
C TYR A 442 8.01 -6.75 -20.86
N GLU A 443 7.17 -7.59 -21.46
CA GLU A 443 6.66 -8.82 -20.87
C GLU A 443 6.74 -9.96 -21.90
N TYR A 444 7.21 -11.12 -21.47
CA TYR A 444 7.30 -12.33 -22.27
C TYR A 444 6.05 -13.18 -22.11
N HIS A 445 5.47 -13.55 -23.25
CA HIS A 445 4.33 -14.45 -23.34
C HIS A 445 4.79 -15.78 -23.89
N GLN A 446 4.41 -16.85 -23.20
CA GLN A 446 4.75 -18.19 -23.61
C GLN A 446 4.29 -18.45 -25.06
N LYS A 447 5.21 -18.88 -25.92
CA LYS A 447 4.99 -19.19 -27.35
C LYS A 447 4.49 -18.03 -28.24
N SER A 448 4.29 -16.84 -27.69
CA SER A 448 3.93 -15.63 -28.44
C SER A 448 5.09 -14.65 -28.56
N GLY A 449 6.07 -14.75 -27.65
CA GLY A 449 7.25 -13.90 -27.59
C GLY A 449 7.05 -12.65 -26.74
N TRP A 450 7.80 -11.60 -27.04
CA TRP A 450 7.87 -10.39 -26.25
C TRP A 450 6.80 -9.40 -26.64
N GLN A 451 6.13 -8.83 -25.66
CA GLN A 451 5.29 -7.65 -25.79
C GLN A 451 6.06 -6.46 -25.23
N CYS A 452 6.38 -5.48 -26.08
CA CYS A 452 7.20 -4.33 -25.72
C CYS A 452 6.43 -3.02 -25.89
N SER A 453 6.62 -2.09 -24.97
CA SER A 453 6.17 -0.70 -25.12
C SER A 453 7.37 0.20 -24.93
N ASN A 454 7.47 1.24 -25.75
CA ASN A 454 8.64 2.11 -25.79
C ASN A 454 8.27 3.55 -25.45
N ALA A 455 9.20 4.27 -24.83
CA ALA A 455 9.10 5.70 -24.61
C ALA A 455 10.45 6.38 -24.89
N PRO A 456 10.47 7.68 -25.25
CA PRO A 456 11.71 8.44 -25.39
C PRO A 456 12.57 8.35 -24.13
N ALA A 457 13.85 8.03 -24.28
CA ALA A 457 14.84 8.11 -23.22
C ALA A 457 15.75 9.31 -23.44
N ALA A 458 16.30 9.84 -22.36
CA ALA A 458 17.30 10.89 -22.39
C ALA A 458 18.48 10.51 -21.48
N GLU A 459 19.68 10.84 -21.92
CA GLU A 459 20.89 10.70 -21.10
C GLU A 459 21.10 11.94 -20.22
N LYS A 460 21.89 11.74 -19.17
CA LYS A 460 22.44 12.77 -18.28
C LYS A 460 21.40 13.64 -17.56
N GLN A 461 20.21 13.09 -17.35
CA GLN A 461 19.16 13.69 -16.55
C GLN A 461 18.32 12.63 -15.87
N TRP A 462 17.72 12.99 -14.73
CA TRP A 462 16.77 12.15 -14.03
C TRP A 462 15.45 12.09 -14.80
N GLN A 463 14.94 10.88 -15.01
CA GLN A 463 13.60 10.64 -15.53
C GLN A 463 12.84 9.70 -14.60
N PHE A 464 11.58 10.04 -14.29
CA PHE A 464 10.70 9.16 -13.51
C PHE A 464 9.95 8.23 -14.46
N ILE A 465 10.32 6.94 -14.46
CA ILE A 465 9.76 5.94 -15.38
C ILE A 465 8.75 5.08 -14.63
N VAL A 466 7.55 4.95 -15.19
CA VAL A 466 6.53 4.03 -14.66
C VAL A 466 6.00 3.12 -15.76
N CYS A 467 6.12 1.81 -15.55
CA CYS A 467 5.69 0.77 -16.45
C CYS A 467 4.51 0.01 -15.85
N ILE A 468 3.40 -0.07 -16.56
CA ILE A 468 2.16 -0.68 -16.06
C ILE A 468 1.80 -1.87 -16.94
N ARG A 469 1.58 -3.02 -16.33
CA ARG A 469 0.86 -4.14 -16.92
C ARG A 469 -0.54 -4.19 -16.33
N ASP A 470 -1.54 -4.10 -17.18
CA ASP A 470 -2.94 -4.29 -16.83
C ASP A 470 -3.53 -5.40 -17.70
N ARG A 471 -3.36 -6.65 -17.25
CA ARG A 471 -3.75 -7.85 -17.97
C ARG A 471 -3.06 -7.97 -19.33
N SER A 472 -3.76 -7.69 -20.42
CA SER A 472 -3.22 -7.69 -21.78
C SER A 472 -2.75 -6.30 -22.24
N LYS A 473 -3.02 -5.25 -21.47
CA LYS A 473 -2.62 -3.87 -21.77
C LYS A 473 -1.28 -3.56 -21.12
N GLN A 474 -0.51 -2.72 -21.79
CA GLN A 474 0.79 -2.27 -21.33
C GLN A 474 0.91 -0.76 -21.51
N LYS A 475 1.44 -0.06 -20.50
CA LYS A 475 1.65 1.39 -20.55
C LYS A 475 3.03 1.76 -20.04
N ILE A 476 3.58 2.84 -20.58
CA ILE A 476 4.80 3.46 -20.07
C ILE A 476 4.58 4.97 -19.93
N TYR A 477 4.90 5.47 -18.73
CA TYR A 477 4.89 6.89 -18.39
C TYR A 477 6.33 7.35 -18.18
N VAL A 478 6.59 8.59 -18.57
CA VAL A 478 7.84 9.31 -18.30
C VAL A 478 7.46 10.64 -17.66
N ASP A 479 8.04 10.95 -16.52
CA ASP A 479 7.84 12.23 -15.82
C ASP A 479 6.37 12.57 -15.54
N GLY A 480 5.61 11.53 -15.18
CA GLY A 480 4.19 11.65 -14.86
C GLY A 480 3.24 11.69 -16.07
N VAL A 481 3.77 11.62 -17.30
CA VAL A 481 2.98 11.71 -18.56
C VAL A 481 2.95 10.36 -19.27
N LEU A 482 1.78 9.94 -19.76
CA LEU A 482 1.64 8.72 -20.56
C LEU A 482 2.33 8.90 -21.91
N MET A 483 3.36 8.09 -22.19
CA MET A 483 4.11 8.18 -23.44
C MET A 483 3.67 7.15 -24.48
N SER A 484 3.31 5.95 -24.04
CA SER A 484 2.84 4.89 -24.94
C SER A 484 1.96 3.90 -24.21
N GLU A 485 0.94 3.42 -24.93
CA GLU A 485 0.16 2.23 -24.60
C GLU A 485 0.12 1.20 -25.75
N SER A 486 0.90 1.45 -26.80
CA SER A 486 1.08 0.53 -27.92
C SER A 486 1.97 -0.64 -27.52
N ILE A 487 1.70 -1.80 -28.13
CA ILE A 487 2.44 -3.03 -27.91
C ILE A 487 3.08 -3.48 -29.23
N ASP A 488 4.41 -3.53 -29.24
CA ASP A 488 5.20 -4.17 -30.29
C ASP A 488 5.43 -5.63 -29.92
N VAL A 489 5.09 -6.55 -30.83
CA VAL A 489 5.28 -7.99 -30.61
C VAL A 489 6.58 -8.45 -31.28
N LYS A 490 7.46 -9.09 -30.52
CA LYS A 490 8.62 -9.82 -31.05
C LYS A 490 8.44 -11.30 -30.83
N HIS A 491 8.04 -12.01 -31.88
CA HIS A 491 7.71 -13.43 -31.80
C HIS A 491 8.88 -14.29 -31.31
N SER A 492 8.57 -15.23 -30.43
CA SER A 492 9.46 -16.33 -30.02
C SER A 492 8.61 -17.55 -29.66
N THR A 493 9.20 -18.73 -29.84
CA THR A 493 8.61 -20.03 -29.53
C THR A 493 8.97 -20.56 -28.14
N ASP A 494 9.82 -19.86 -27.39
CA ASP A 494 10.35 -20.36 -26.11
C ASP A 494 9.29 -20.42 -25.00
N ALA A 495 9.54 -21.25 -24.00
CA ALA A 495 8.71 -21.34 -22.82
C ALA A 495 8.98 -20.18 -21.84
N LYS A 496 7.94 -19.76 -21.10
CA LYS A 496 8.11 -18.83 -19.98
C LYS A 496 8.92 -19.52 -18.87
N ILE A 497 9.97 -18.88 -18.37
CA ILE A 497 10.75 -19.34 -17.21
C ILE A 497 10.26 -18.63 -15.96
N THR A 498 9.97 -19.39 -14.90
CA THR A 498 9.44 -18.86 -13.63
C THR A 498 10.36 -18.93 -12.45
N THR A 499 11.57 -19.44 -12.62
CA THR A 499 12.50 -19.75 -11.53
C THR A 499 13.61 -18.70 -11.35
N ASP A 500 13.70 -17.71 -12.24
CA ASP A 500 14.76 -16.72 -12.21
C ASP A 500 14.48 -15.64 -11.16
N ASN A 501 15.51 -15.25 -10.39
CA ASN A 501 15.43 -14.09 -9.51
C ASN A 501 15.46 -12.79 -10.32
N ILE A 502 14.95 -11.71 -9.72
CA ILE A 502 15.09 -10.36 -10.26
C ILE A 502 16.54 -9.90 -10.10
N SER A 503 17.05 -9.20 -11.12
CA SER A 503 18.28 -8.44 -11.05
C SER A 503 17.99 -6.97 -11.32
N ILE A 504 18.65 -6.08 -10.57
CA ILE A 504 18.65 -4.63 -10.73
C ILE A 504 20.03 -4.22 -11.26
N GLY A 505 20.07 -3.42 -12.33
CA GLY A 505 21.32 -2.99 -12.98
C GLY A 505 21.90 -3.99 -13.99
N LYS A 506 21.22 -5.10 -14.25
CA LYS A 506 21.65 -6.11 -15.23
C LYS A 506 20.48 -6.98 -15.69
N ARG A 507 20.56 -7.48 -16.93
CA ARG A 507 19.71 -8.56 -17.40
C ARG A 507 19.98 -9.88 -16.67
N THR A 508 18.95 -10.47 -16.07
CA THR A 508 19.05 -11.79 -15.43
C THR A 508 19.39 -12.86 -16.46
N GLY A 509 20.37 -13.70 -16.15
CA GLY A 509 20.81 -14.80 -17.00
C GLY A 509 21.68 -14.39 -18.19
N SER A 510 21.99 -13.09 -18.36
CA SER A 510 22.93 -12.61 -19.38
C SER A 510 24.34 -12.43 -18.80
N THR A 511 25.35 -12.54 -19.64
CA THR A 511 26.73 -12.08 -19.35
C THR A 511 26.97 -10.63 -19.81
N ALA A 512 25.98 -9.99 -20.44
CA ALA A 512 26.02 -8.63 -20.95
C ALA A 512 24.81 -7.81 -20.45
N GLN A 513 24.55 -6.66 -21.08
CA GLN A 513 23.35 -5.83 -20.89
C GLN A 513 23.24 -5.18 -19.49
N TRP A 514 24.39 -4.77 -18.98
CA TRP A 514 24.58 -4.02 -17.75
C TRP A 514 24.02 -2.61 -17.88
N PHE A 515 23.45 -2.06 -16.81
CA PHE A 515 23.04 -0.67 -16.75
C PHE A 515 24.22 0.22 -16.42
N ASN A 516 24.35 1.34 -17.13
CA ASN A 516 25.32 2.40 -16.82
C ASN A 516 24.54 3.67 -16.44
N GLY A 517 24.52 4.00 -15.16
CA GLY A 517 23.62 5.02 -14.66
C GLY A 517 23.37 4.96 -13.17
N ILE A 518 22.49 5.85 -12.70
CA ILE A 518 22.06 5.91 -11.30
C ILE A 518 20.57 5.54 -11.27
N ILE A 519 20.19 4.72 -10.28
CA ILE A 519 18.79 4.38 -10.03
C ILE A 519 18.44 4.81 -8.61
N ASP A 520 17.28 5.42 -8.47
CA ASP A 520 16.71 5.87 -7.20
C ASP A 520 15.24 5.44 -7.09
N GLU A 521 14.77 5.22 -5.85
CA GLU A 521 13.35 5.05 -5.52
C GLU A 521 12.59 3.96 -6.31
N MET A 522 13.21 2.80 -6.50
CA MET A 522 12.62 1.69 -7.26
C MET A 522 11.49 1.00 -6.48
N ARG A 523 10.35 0.79 -7.13
CA ARG A 523 9.18 0.11 -6.53
C ARG A 523 8.52 -0.87 -7.49
N ILE A 524 7.94 -1.94 -6.93
CA ILE A 524 7.08 -2.89 -7.65
C ILE A 524 5.73 -2.98 -6.94
N TYR A 525 4.65 -2.85 -7.71
CA TYR A 525 3.27 -2.96 -7.25
C TYR A 525 2.60 -4.17 -7.88
N SER A 526 1.69 -4.85 -7.17
CA SER A 526 0.85 -5.94 -7.70
C SER A 526 -0.46 -5.46 -8.33
N LYS A 527 -0.56 -4.17 -8.67
CA LYS A 527 -1.73 -3.55 -9.28
C LYS A 527 -1.31 -2.45 -10.26
N PRO A 528 -2.17 -2.09 -11.23
CA PRO A 528 -1.95 -0.89 -12.03
C PRO A 528 -2.11 0.37 -11.17
N ASN A 529 -1.12 1.26 -11.19
CA ASN A 529 -1.25 2.57 -10.57
C ASN A 529 -2.07 3.51 -11.48
N SER A 530 -2.91 4.36 -10.89
CA SER A 530 -3.71 5.33 -11.65
C SER A 530 -2.84 6.48 -12.19
N PRO A 531 -3.28 7.17 -13.27
CA PRO A 531 -2.58 8.36 -13.77
C PRO A 531 -2.37 9.43 -12.69
N ASP A 532 -3.37 9.67 -11.84
CA ASP A 532 -3.27 10.66 -10.74
C ASP A 532 -2.25 10.25 -9.67
N TRP A 533 -2.17 8.95 -9.33
CA TRP A 533 -1.13 8.43 -8.43
C TRP A 533 0.27 8.68 -8.99
N ILE A 534 0.46 8.37 -10.28
CA ILE A 534 1.74 8.51 -10.97
C ILE A 534 2.15 9.98 -11.05
N ARG A 535 1.21 10.87 -11.37
CA ARG A 535 1.42 12.32 -11.38
C ARG A 535 1.79 12.82 -9.99
N LEU A 536 1.07 12.41 -8.94
CA LEU A 536 1.34 12.84 -7.57
C LEU A 536 2.73 12.38 -7.10
N CYS A 537 3.13 11.14 -7.42
CA CYS A 537 4.50 10.65 -7.20
C CYS A 537 5.51 11.59 -7.86
N TYR A 538 5.38 11.85 -9.17
CA TYR A 538 6.31 12.72 -9.89
C TYR A 538 6.38 14.13 -9.29
N MET A 539 5.23 14.73 -8.99
CA MET A 539 5.14 16.11 -8.51
C MET A 539 5.71 16.29 -7.09
N ASN A 540 5.61 15.27 -6.24
CA ASN A 540 6.21 15.29 -4.90
C ASN A 540 7.70 14.91 -4.91
N GLN A 541 8.11 13.99 -5.80
CA GLN A 541 9.45 13.43 -5.81
C GLN A 541 10.46 14.24 -6.64
N ARG A 542 10.02 15.13 -7.53
CA ARG A 542 10.91 16.04 -8.24
C ARG A 542 11.68 16.97 -7.27
N SER A 543 12.80 17.52 -7.75
CA SER A 543 13.71 18.34 -6.94
C SER A 543 13.09 19.66 -6.48
N ASP A 544 12.13 20.18 -7.24
CA ASP A 544 11.39 21.40 -6.96
C ASP A 544 9.98 21.15 -6.38
N ASP A 545 9.80 20.02 -5.66
CA ASP A 545 8.60 19.53 -4.97
C ASP A 545 7.38 20.47 -5.06
N LYS A 546 6.36 20.03 -5.80
CA LYS A 546 5.13 20.80 -6.04
C LYS A 546 3.99 20.44 -5.10
N LEU A 547 4.17 19.47 -4.21
CA LEU A 547 3.13 19.01 -3.30
C LEU A 547 3.29 19.62 -1.91
N VAL A 548 4.49 19.53 -1.32
CA VAL A 548 4.69 19.85 0.09
C VAL A 548 5.08 21.31 0.26
N MET A 549 4.37 22.00 1.16
CA MET A 549 4.65 23.38 1.54
C MET A 549 4.83 23.48 3.05
N PHE A 550 5.82 24.26 3.48
CA PHE A 550 6.07 24.53 4.90
C PHE A 550 5.44 25.87 5.29
N GLU A 551 4.93 25.95 6.51
CA GLU A 551 4.46 27.21 7.09
C GLU A 551 5.59 28.25 7.11
N ASN A 552 5.32 29.45 6.57
CA ASN A 552 6.32 30.51 6.52
C ASN A 552 6.66 30.99 7.93
N ARG A 553 7.95 31.09 8.27
CA ARG A 553 8.41 31.59 9.57
C ARG A 553 7.97 33.04 9.86
N ALA A 554 7.57 33.81 8.84
CA ALA A 554 7.11 35.18 8.98
C ALA A 554 5.69 35.31 9.60
N ASP A 555 4.91 34.23 9.59
CA ASP A 555 3.53 34.21 10.09
C ASP A 555 3.43 33.85 11.59
N LYS A 556 4.58 33.58 12.24
CA LYS A 556 4.70 33.49 13.70
C LYS A 556 4.90 34.89 14.28
N ARG A 557 3.83 35.71 14.29
CA ARG A 557 3.77 36.97 15.06
C ARG A 557 2.71 36.88 16.14
#